data_AF-A0A0B3AFW9-F1
#
_entry.id   AF-A0A0B3AFW9-F1
#
_cell.length_a   1.000
_cell.length_b   1.000
_cell.length_c   1.000
_cell.angle_alpha   90.00
_cell.angle_beta   90.00
_cell.angle_gamma   90.00
#
_symmetry.space_group_name_H-M   'P 1'
#
loop_
_entity.id
_entity.type
_entity.pdbx_description
1 polymer ?
#
loop_
_entity_poly.entity_id
_entity_poly.type
_entity_poly.pdbx_seq_one_letter_code
_entity_poly.pdbx_strand_id
1 'polypeptide(L)'
;MTEPKKERAKTLQGMSRVLRHNGYAIITIPKDYMDAGNEKRFEEVSGEYGFTVKQHLKEEGPSRMDVYVLQKTHEPFSSRAYSLRWKGDPGGNR
;
A
#
# COMPACT_ATOMS: atom_id res chain seq x y z
N MET A 1 11.07 -5.78 17.23
CA MET A 1 10.39 -5.14 16.07
C MET A 1 10.53 -6.10 14.90
N THR A 2 9.48 -6.82 14.49
CA THR A 2 9.56 -7.78 13.39
C THR A 2 9.53 -7.06 12.03
N GLU A 3 10.48 -7.43 11.15
CA GLU A 3 10.91 -6.78 9.90
C GLU A 3 9.97 -6.73 8.67
N PRO A 4 8.77 -7.33 8.57
CA PRO A 4 8.02 -7.32 7.30
C PRO A 4 7.45 -5.94 6.89
N LYS A 5 7.20 -5.04 7.84
CA LYS A 5 6.47 -3.78 7.57
C LYS A 5 7.30 -2.74 6.81
N LYS A 6 8.61 -2.66 7.09
CA LYS A 6 9.51 -1.70 6.44
C LYS A 6 9.86 -2.13 5.00
N GLU A 7 9.93 -3.43 4.76
CA GLU A 7 10.29 -3.97 3.45
C GLU A 7 9.18 -3.78 2.42
N ARG A 8 7.90 -3.99 2.80
CA ARG A 8 6.74 -3.79 1.89
C ARG A 8 6.65 -2.36 1.36
N ALA A 9 6.79 -1.37 2.24
CA ALA A 9 6.78 0.05 1.89
C ALA A 9 7.92 0.41 0.93
N LYS A 10 9.12 -0.14 1.16
CA LYS A 10 10.28 0.06 0.28
C LYS A 10 10.07 -0.55 -1.10
N THR A 11 9.45 -1.74 -1.19
CA THR A 11 9.13 -2.39 -2.46
C THR A 11 8.11 -1.58 -3.27
N LEU A 12 7.00 -1.17 -2.65
CA LEU A 12 5.98 -0.33 -3.31
C LEU A 12 6.56 1.02 -3.76
N GLN A 13 7.39 1.65 -2.93
CA GLN A 13 8.10 2.87 -3.29
C GLN A 13 9.03 2.67 -4.49
N GLY A 14 9.79 1.57 -4.51
CA GLY A 14 10.67 1.21 -5.63
C GLY A 14 9.90 0.99 -6.92
N MET A 15 8.82 0.21 -6.86
CA MET A 15 7.93 -0.03 -8.00
C MET A 15 7.30 1.26 -8.53
N SER A 16 6.86 2.15 -7.64
CA SER A 16 6.25 3.42 -8.02
C SER A 16 7.19 4.30 -8.84
N ARG A 17 8.51 4.22 -8.60
CA ARG A 17 9.52 4.97 -9.38
C ARG A 17 9.78 4.39 -10.77
N VAL A 18 9.61 3.07 -10.93
CA VAL A 18 9.94 2.37 -12.19
C VAL A 18 8.72 2.29 -13.11
N LEU A 19 7.53 2.10 -12.55
CA LEU A 19 6.30 1.97 -13.32
C LEU A 19 5.84 3.33 -13.85
N ARG A 20 5.43 3.34 -15.12
CA ARG A 20 4.76 4.49 -15.74
C ARG A 20 3.31 4.57 -15.24
N HIS A 21 2.70 5.74 -15.37
CA HIS A 21 1.26 5.90 -15.17
C HIS A 21 0.48 4.88 -16.04
N ASN A 22 -0.57 4.29 -15.46
CA ASN A 22 -1.32 3.13 -15.97
C ASN A 22 -0.54 1.80 -16.10
N GLY A 23 0.73 1.76 -15.67
CA GLY A 23 1.48 0.52 -15.59
C GLY A 23 0.93 -0.42 -14.52
N TYR A 24 1.11 -1.72 -14.73
CA TYR A 24 0.60 -2.76 -13.84
C TYR A 24 1.74 -3.48 -13.11
N ALA A 25 1.46 -3.93 -11.89
CA ALA A 25 2.29 -4.83 -11.13
C ALA A 25 1.45 -5.97 -10.57
N ILE A 26 2.05 -7.15 -10.45
CA ILE A 26 1.46 -8.32 -9.82
C ILE A 26 2.28 -8.62 -8.58
N ILE A 27 1.64 -8.64 -7.42
CA ILE A 27 2.26 -8.99 -6.15
C ILE A 27 1.60 -10.25 -5.62
N THR A 28 2.41 -11.27 -5.33
CA THR A 28 1.98 -12.48 -4.64
C THR A 28 2.40 -12.40 -3.18
N ILE A 29 1.48 -12.67 -2.27
CA ILE A 29 1.72 -12.64 -0.82
C ILE A 29 1.25 -13.98 -0.24
N PRO A 30 2.09 -14.71 0.52
CA PRO A 30 1.62 -15.91 1.17
C PRO A 30 0.54 -15.60 2.20
N LYS A 31 -0.52 -16.41 2.27
CA LYS A 31 -1.68 -16.24 3.17
C LYS A 31 -1.29 -16.19 4.65
N ASP A 32 -0.20 -16.85 5.03
CA ASP A 32 0.32 -16.78 6.41
C ASP A 32 0.72 -15.34 6.82
N TYR A 33 0.85 -14.42 5.86
CA TYR A 33 1.16 -13.01 6.07
C TYR A 33 -0.01 -12.05 5.79
N MET A 34 -1.20 -12.58 5.44
CA MET A 34 -2.41 -11.80 5.14
C MET A 34 -3.59 -12.31 5.98
N ASP A 35 -4.00 -11.49 6.95
CA ASP A 35 -5.27 -11.60 7.65
C ASP A 35 -6.19 -10.44 7.22
N ALA A 36 -7.47 -10.47 7.62
CA ALA A 36 -8.44 -9.45 7.24
C ALA A 36 -8.01 -8.01 7.62
N GLY A 37 -7.23 -7.84 8.69
CA GLY A 37 -6.70 -6.53 9.10
C GLY A 37 -5.52 -6.08 8.23
N ASN A 38 -4.68 -7.02 7.80
CA ASN A 38 -3.54 -6.78 6.93
C ASN A 38 -3.95 -6.58 5.46
N GLU A 39 -5.04 -7.21 5.00
CA GLU A 39 -5.64 -6.97 3.67
C GLU A 39 -5.99 -5.49 3.49
N LYS A 40 -6.85 -4.95 4.37
CA LYS A 40 -7.25 -3.54 4.32
C LYS A 40 -6.06 -2.59 4.39
N ARG A 41 -5.11 -2.90 5.27
CA ARG A 41 -3.87 -2.12 5.43
C ARG A 41 -3.00 -2.15 4.16
N PHE A 42 -2.95 -3.27 3.45
CA PHE A 42 -2.17 -3.37 2.22
C PHE A 42 -2.76 -2.51 1.10
N GLU A 43 -4.09 -2.48 0.98
CA GLU A 43 -4.78 -1.61 0.01
C GLU A 43 -4.53 -0.12 0.31
N GLU A 44 -4.65 0.28 1.58
CA GLU A 44 -4.36 1.65 2.03
C GLU A 44 -2.92 2.06 1.72
N VAL A 45 -1.94 1.23 2.09
CA VAL A 45 -0.51 1.51 1.84
C VAL A 45 -0.22 1.53 0.33
N SER A 46 -0.83 0.65 -0.47
CA SER A 46 -0.69 0.68 -1.93
C SER A 46 -1.17 2.01 -2.51
N GLY A 47 -2.28 2.53 -1.99
CA GLY A 47 -2.80 3.87 -2.31
C GLY A 47 -1.80 4.99 -2.06
N GLU A 48 -1.13 4.98 -0.90
CA GLU A 48 -0.10 5.98 -0.56
C GLU A 48 1.03 6.04 -1.60
N TYR A 49 1.36 4.90 -2.22
CA TYR A 49 2.42 4.80 -3.22
C TYR A 49 1.96 4.98 -4.67
N GLY A 50 0.73 5.45 -4.90
CA GLY A 50 0.22 5.76 -6.23
C GLY A 50 -0.45 4.58 -6.93
N PHE A 51 -0.73 3.49 -6.21
CA PHE A 51 -1.34 2.29 -6.76
C PHE A 51 -2.81 2.15 -6.38
N THR A 52 -3.58 1.55 -7.28
CA THR A 52 -4.94 1.09 -7.02
C THR A 52 -5.00 -0.41 -7.23
N VAL A 53 -5.54 -1.14 -6.26
CA VAL A 53 -5.81 -2.58 -6.41
C VAL A 53 -6.95 -2.75 -7.41
N LYS A 54 -6.70 -3.45 -8.51
CA LYS A 54 -7.70 -3.76 -9.54
C LYS A 54 -8.31 -5.12 -9.38
N GLN A 55 -7.50 -6.07 -8.90
CA GLN A 55 -7.94 -7.43 -8.68
C GLN A 55 -7.21 -8.00 -7.49
N HIS A 56 -7.95 -8.77 -6.70
CA HIS A 56 -7.44 -9.57 -5.61
C HIS A 56 -7.96 -10.99 -5.82
N LEU A 57 -7.05 -11.91 -6.16
CA LEU A 57 -7.35 -13.32 -6.35
C LEU A 57 -6.91 -14.06 -5.10
N LYS A 58 -7.89 -14.57 -4.36
CA LYS A 58 -7.65 -15.47 -3.23
C LYS A 58 -7.52 -16.87 -3.79
N GLU A 59 -6.32 -17.43 -3.82
CA GLU A 59 -6.14 -18.77 -4.37
C GLU A 59 -6.61 -19.80 -3.33
N GLU A 60 -7.71 -20.49 -3.60
CA GLU A 60 -8.17 -21.64 -2.81
C GLU A 60 -7.50 -22.91 -3.36
N GLY A 61 -6.20 -23.03 -3.11
CA GLY A 61 -5.38 -24.17 -3.54
C GLY A 61 -4.29 -24.52 -2.52
N PRO A 62 -3.48 -25.56 -2.77
CA PRO A 62 -2.34 -25.89 -1.92
C PRO A 62 -1.32 -24.75 -1.87
N SER A 63 -1.27 -23.93 -2.93
CA SER A 63 -0.61 -22.64 -2.96
C SER A 63 -1.37 -21.68 -2.04
N ARG A 64 -0.90 -21.57 -0.80
CA ARG A 64 -1.40 -20.60 0.19
C ARG A 64 -0.96 -19.18 -0.16
N MET A 65 -1.38 -18.64 -1.32
CA MET A 65 -1.02 -17.30 -1.77
C MET A 65 -2.24 -16.47 -2.14
N ASP A 66 -2.14 -15.17 -1.87
CA ASP A 66 -3.05 -14.14 -2.36
C ASP A 66 -2.32 -13.34 -3.44
N VAL A 67 -3.01 -13.09 -4.55
CA VAL A 67 -2.45 -12.38 -5.70
C VAL A 67 -3.15 -11.04 -5.86
N TYR A 68 -2.36 -9.96 -5.88
CA TYR A 68 -2.82 -8.59 -6.05
C TYR A 68 -2.35 -8.02 -7.39
N VAL A 69 -3.30 -7.52 -8.17
CA VAL A 69 -3.02 -6.75 -9.38
C VAL A 69 -3.13 -5.27 -9.04
N LEU A 70 -2.01 -4.57 -9.09
CA LEU A 70 -1.90 -3.14 -8.81
C LEU A 70 -1.77 -2.36 -10.12
N GLN A 71 -2.53 -1.29 -10.28
CA GLN A 71 -2.33 -0.32 -11.36
C GLN A 71 -1.77 0.97 -10.78
N LYS A 72 -0.70 1.52 -11.37
CA LYS A 72 -0.19 2.85 -11.03
C LYS A 72 -1.15 3.91 -11.59
N THR A 73 -1.97 4.51 -10.73
CA THR A 73 -3.01 5.48 -11.14
C THR A 73 -2.59 6.92 -10.91
N HIS A 74 -1.59 7.17 -10.06
CA HIS A 74 -1.09 8.51 -9.78
C HIS A 74 0.36 8.44 -9.30
N GLU A 75 1.05 9.58 -9.27
CA GLU A 75 2.32 9.67 -8.57
C GLU A 75 2.08 9.51 -7.07
N PRO A 76 3.01 8.85 -6.34
CA PRO A 76 2.87 8.66 -4.90
C PRO A 76 2.69 10.03 -4.25
N PHE A 77 1.79 10.11 -3.26
CA PHE A 77 1.59 11.37 -2.55
C PHE A 77 2.92 11.76 -1.90
N SER A 78 3.55 12.84 -2.39
CA SER A 78 4.72 13.38 -1.70
C SER A 78 4.31 13.68 -0.26
N SER A 79 5.17 13.37 0.72
CA SER A 79 4.90 13.63 2.14
C SER A 79 4.58 15.10 2.46
N ARG A 80 4.68 16.03 1.49
CA ARG A 80 4.13 17.39 1.58
C ARG A 80 2.60 17.42 1.67
N ALA A 81 1.88 16.49 1.04
CA ALA A 81 0.41 16.47 1.03
C ALA A 81 -0.22 16.16 2.41
N TYR A 82 0.53 15.52 3.33
CA TYR A 82 0.10 15.25 4.71
C TYR A 82 0.51 16.33 5.73
N SER A 83 1.24 17.38 5.32
CA SER A 83 1.53 18.51 6.23
C SER A 83 0.35 19.46 6.46
N LEU A 84 -0.76 19.28 5.74
CA LEU A 84 -2.00 20.06 5.90
C LEU A 84 -3.12 19.19 6.47
N ARG A 85 -2.92 18.70 7.70
CA ARG A 85 -3.94 18.34 8.69
C ARG A 85 -3.24 17.73 9.92
N TRP A 86 -2.47 18.55 10.63
CA TRP A 86 -2.12 18.36 12.05
C TRP A 86 -1.58 19.71 12.58
N LYS A 87 -2.44 20.74 12.51
CA LYS A 87 -2.36 21.96 13.31
C LYS A 87 -3.79 22.40 13.60
N GLY A 88 -4.41 21.75 14.58
CA GLY A 88 -5.58 22.25 15.31
C GLY A 88 -5.11 22.59 16.73
N ASP A 89 -4.63 23.83 16.87
CA ASP A 89 -4.59 24.71 18.05
C ASP A 89 -4.24 24.19 19.47
N PRO A 90 -3.06 24.53 20.03
CA PRO A 90 -2.91 24.83 21.45
C PRO A 90 -3.12 26.34 21.65
N GLY A 91 -4.37 26.80 21.56
CA GLY A 91 -4.69 28.23 21.56
C GLY A 91 -6.11 28.52 22.01
N GLY A 92 -6.53 27.96 23.15
CA GLY A 92 -7.86 28.20 23.71
C GLY A 92 -7.92 27.85 25.19
N ASN A 93 -7.23 28.63 26.03
CA ASN A 93 -7.46 28.66 27.48
C ASN A 93 -7.35 30.13 27.96
N ARG A 94 -8.51 30.77 28.08
CA ARG A 94 -8.80 31.84 29.04
C ARG A 94 -10.08 31.43 29.77
#